data_AF-D1JL69-F1
#
_entry.id   AF-D1JL69-F1
#
_cell.length_a   1.000
_cell.length_b   1.000
_cell.length_c   1.000
_cell.angle_alpha   90.00
_cell.angle_beta   90.00
_cell.angle_gamma   90.00
#
_symmetry.space_group_name_H-M   'P 1'
#
loop_
_entity.id
_entity.type
_entity.pdbx_description
1 polymer ?
#
loop_
_entity_poly.entity_id
_entity_poly.type
_entity_poly.pdbx_seq_one_letter_code
_entity_poly.pdbx_strand_id
1 'polypeptide(L)'
;MVIKKQKIMRYKKTVRLILISVIIVGSIGLFYSNVLQPPFIHITDGKDLDINRRGRDSTYIYTEEILVAHPPKDTLERMKMMINYYDTAGVSLADLKKQGDITYYFMGFSKNTCATRKVHLEKQRNVECNSNETYIGDICIVRMEESPDKWKIGILYNLGTEPDADYIGPKIKEYILYDERDSDFYEKHKDDEIVRYYHELQKRKRYTKTE
;
A
#
# COMPACT_ATOMS: atom_id res chain seq x y z
N MET A 1 56.52 -15.96 -24.49
CA MET A 1 55.29 -15.32 -25.01
C MET A 1 54.00 -16.15 -24.82
N VAL A 2 54.07 -17.48 -24.86
CA VAL A 2 52.91 -18.40 -24.76
C VAL A 2 52.20 -18.38 -23.40
N ILE A 3 52.95 -18.35 -22.28
CA ILE A 3 52.41 -18.40 -20.91
C ILE A 3 51.56 -17.15 -20.58
N LYS A 4 51.95 -15.97 -21.08
CA LYS A 4 51.23 -14.70 -20.87
C LYS A 4 49.87 -14.71 -21.59
N LYS A 5 49.81 -15.31 -22.79
CA LYS A 5 48.60 -15.45 -23.60
C LYS A 5 47.60 -16.43 -22.96
N GLN A 6 48.08 -17.53 -22.37
CA GLN A 6 47.25 -18.48 -21.61
C GLN A 6 46.67 -17.87 -20.32
N LYS A 7 47.43 -17.08 -19.57
CA LYS A 7 46.92 -16.35 -18.38
C LYS A 7 45.80 -15.36 -18.74
N ILE A 8 45.96 -14.61 -19.83
CA ILE A 8 44.95 -13.65 -20.32
C ILE A 8 43.67 -14.38 -20.78
N MET A 9 43.79 -15.52 -21.47
CA MET A 9 42.61 -16.32 -21.86
C MET A 9 41.89 -16.91 -20.65
N ARG A 10 42.61 -17.43 -19.64
CA ARG A 10 41.99 -17.91 -18.40
C ARG A 10 41.27 -16.77 -17.66
N TYR A 11 41.91 -15.61 -17.53
CA TYR A 11 41.31 -14.43 -16.91
C TYR A 11 40.02 -13.99 -17.60
N LYS A 12 40.02 -13.87 -18.94
CA LYS A 12 38.81 -13.53 -19.71
C LYS A 12 37.68 -14.56 -19.52
N LYS A 13 38.02 -15.85 -19.43
CA LYS A 13 37.04 -16.93 -19.21
C LYS A 13 36.44 -16.87 -17.81
N THR A 14 37.25 -16.61 -16.79
CA THR A 14 36.79 -16.43 -15.40
C THR A 14 35.91 -15.19 -15.23
N VAL A 15 36.31 -14.05 -15.81
CA VAL A 15 35.50 -12.81 -15.75
C VAL A 15 34.15 -13.01 -16.46
N ARG A 16 34.14 -13.67 -17.63
CA ARG A 16 32.89 -13.99 -18.34
C ARG A 16 31.99 -14.91 -17.51
N LEU A 17 32.55 -15.88 -16.79
CA LEU A 17 31.79 -16.76 -15.92
C LEU A 17 31.15 -16.00 -14.75
N ILE A 18 31.93 -15.14 -14.09
CA ILE A 18 31.44 -14.31 -12.97
C ILE A 18 30.33 -13.38 -13.45
N LEU A 19 30.51 -12.73 -14.59
CA LEU A 19 29.49 -11.83 -15.16
C LEU A 19 28.18 -12.58 -15.46
N ILE A 20 28.26 -13.78 -16.04
CA ILE A 20 27.07 -14.62 -16.30
C ILE A 20 26.40 -15.01 -14.97
N SER A 21 27.15 -15.42 -13.96
CA SER A 21 26.60 -15.76 -12.65
C SER A 21 25.90 -14.56 -11.99
N VAL A 22 26.49 -13.36 -12.05
CA VAL A 22 25.88 -12.13 -11.52
C VAL A 22 24.58 -11.80 -12.25
N ILE A 23 24.55 -11.95 -13.58
CA ILE A 23 23.34 -11.72 -14.37
C ILE A 23 22.25 -12.73 -14.02
N ILE A 24 22.59 -14.01 -13.88
CA ILE A 24 21.61 -15.06 -13.53
C ILE A 24 21.03 -14.81 -12.13
N VAL A 25 21.87 -14.58 -11.13
CA VAL A 25 21.42 -14.31 -9.76
C VAL A 25 20.61 -13.02 -9.69
N GLY A 26 21.04 -11.96 -10.37
CA GLY A 26 20.30 -10.70 -10.47
C GLY A 26 18.95 -10.85 -11.17
N SER A 27 18.88 -11.66 -12.24
CA SER A 27 17.65 -11.92 -12.99
C SER A 27 16.66 -12.74 -12.16
N ILE A 28 17.14 -13.74 -11.41
CA ILE A 28 16.32 -14.51 -10.48
C ILE A 28 15.79 -13.59 -9.37
N GLY A 29 16.64 -12.74 -8.78
CA GLY A 29 16.21 -11.77 -7.76
C GLY A 29 15.13 -10.81 -8.25
N LEU A 30 15.31 -10.26 -9.46
CA LEU A 30 14.32 -9.40 -10.13
C LEU A 30 13.02 -10.13 -10.47
N PHE A 31 13.09 -11.42 -10.82
CA PHE A 31 11.89 -12.23 -11.05
C PHE A 31 11.14 -12.50 -9.76
N TYR A 32 11.83 -12.87 -8.68
CA TYR A 32 11.18 -13.09 -7.39
C TYR A 32 10.53 -11.81 -6.84
N SER A 33 11.16 -10.64 -6.98
CA SER A 33 10.54 -9.38 -6.55
C SER A 33 9.29 -9.01 -7.34
N ASN A 34 9.21 -9.38 -8.63
CA ASN A 34 8.07 -9.07 -9.50
C ASN A 34 6.94 -10.12 -9.47
N VAL A 35 7.25 -11.39 -9.16
CA VAL A 35 6.25 -12.49 -9.13
C VAL A 35 5.51 -12.56 -7.79
N LEU A 36 6.10 -12.05 -6.70
CA LEU A 36 5.52 -12.15 -5.35
C LEU A 36 4.45 -11.10 -5.03
N GLN A 37 4.39 -9.98 -5.76
CA GLN A 37 3.37 -8.96 -5.52
C GLN A 37 2.18 -9.14 -6.48
N PRO A 38 0.93 -9.10 -5.96
CA PRO A 38 -0.25 -9.17 -6.81
C PRO A 38 -0.24 -8.00 -7.81
N PRO A 39 -0.72 -8.19 -9.05
CA PRO A 39 -0.87 -7.09 -9.99
C PRO A 39 -1.84 -6.03 -9.45
N PHE A 40 -1.47 -4.76 -9.55
CA PHE A 40 -2.29 -3.62 -9.13
C PHE A 40 -2.67 -2.75 -10.33
N ILE A 41 -3.90 -2.25 -10.36
CA ILE A 41 -4.34 -1.19 -11.26
C ILE A 41 -4.68 0.03 -10.41
N HIS A 42 -3.88 1.09 -10.52
CA HIS A 42 -4.09 2.35 -9.81
C HIS A 42 -5.08 3.22 -10.59
N ILE A 43 -6.12 3.69 -9.91
CA ILE A 43 -7.12 4.61 -10.43
C ILE A 43 -7.15 5.82 -9.50
N THR A 44 -6.82 6.99 -10.04
CA THR A 44 -6.92 8.24 -9.28
C THR A 44 -8.30 8.85 -9.50
N ASP A 45 -9.10 8.93 -8.44
CA ASP A 45 -10.37 9.65 -8.47
C ASP A 45 -10.15 11.15 -8.20
N GLY A 46 -9.11 11.48 -7.42
CA GLY A 46 -8.60 12.83 -7.25
C GLY A 46 -9.14 13.53 -6.00
N LYS A 47 -9.13 14.86 -6.04
CA LYS A 47 -9.56 15.72 -4.93
C LYS A 47 -11.04 16.08 -5.09
N ASP A 48 -11.85 15.81 -4.07
CA ASP A 48 -13.25 16.20 -3.98
C ASP A 48 -13.53 17.01 -2.70
N LEU A 49 -14.58 17.82 -2.72
CA LEU A 49 -15.07 18.57 -1.58
C LEU A 49 -16.25 17.79 -0.98
N ASP A 50 -16.03 17.19 0.19
CA ASP A 50 -17.12 16.61 0.96
C ASP A 50 -17.76 17.70 1.82
N ILE A 51 -19.05 17.94 1.56
CA ILE A 51 -19.86 18.89 2.30
C ILE A 51 -20.73 18.07 3.23
N ASN A 52 -20.40 18.09 4.52
CA ASN A 52 -21.21 17.43 5.54
C ASN A 52 -22.69 17.82 5.36
N ARG A 53 -23.63 16.86 5.42
CA ARG A 53 -25.08 17.05 5.16
C ARG A 53 -25.77 18.20 5.93
N ARG A 54 -25.11 18.79 6.94
CA ARG A 54 -25.58 19.94 7.73
C ARG A 54 -24.91 21.28 7.39
N GLY A 55 -24.04 21.33 6.37
CA GLY A 55 -23.52 22.56 5.76
C GLY A 55 -22.62 23.44 6.65
N ARG A 56 -22.07 22.92 7.75
CA ARG A 56 -21.25 23.71 8.69
C ARG A 56 -19.75 23.54 8.50
N ASP A 57 -19.31 22.38 8.03
CA ASP A 57 -17.90 22.06 7.81
C ASP A 57 -17.73 21.41 6.44
N SER A 58 -16.80 21.92 5.64
CA SER A 58 -16.43 21.36 4.35
C SER A 58 -15.03 20.77 4.44
N THR A 59 -14.87 19.50 4.08
CA THR A 59 -13.62 18.76 4.17
C THR A 59 -13.16 18.41 2.76
N TYR A 60 -11.87 18.59 2.48
CA TYR A 60 -11.30 18.16 1.22
C TYR A 60 -10.78 16.73 1.37
N ILE A 61 -11.29 15.86 0.52
CA ILE A 61 -10.96 14.44 0.50
C ILE A 61 -10.20 14.17 -0.78
N TYR A 62 -9.09 13.44 -0.67
CA TYR A 62 -8.40 12.89 -1.83
C TYR A 62 -8.55 11.38 -1.83
N THR A 63 -9.12 10.84 -2.89
CA THR A 63 -9.41 9.41 -3.00
C THR A 63 -8.69 8.78 -4.19
N GLU A 64 -8.19 7.57 -3.97
CA GLU A 64 -7.60 6.71 -4.99
C GLU A 64 -8.14 5.30 -4.79
N GLU A 65 -8.34 4.57 -5.88
CA GLU A 65 -8.81 3.19 -5.87
C GLU A 65 -7.80 2.28 -6.55
N ILE A 66 -7.49 1.15 -5.90
CA ILE A 66 -6.52 0.18 -6.34
C ILE A 66 -7.23 -1.16 -6.59
N LEU A 67 -7.26 -1.59 -7.85
CA LEU A 67 -7.76 -2.93 -8.18
C LEU A 67 -6.65 -3.97 -8.06
N VAL A 68 -6.82 -4.92 -7.17
CA VAL A 68 -5.85 -5.96 -6.83
C VAL A 68 -6.22 -7.28 -7.48
N ALA A 69 -5.36 -7.81 -8.34
CA ALA A 69 -5.51 -9.16 -8.87
C ALA A 69 -4.97 -10.18 -7.87
N HIS A 70 -5.76 -11.19 -7.51
CA HIS A 70 -5.36 -12.27 -6.60
C HIS A 70 -4.80 -11.80 -5.24
N PRO A 71 -5.55 -11.00 -4.46
CA PRO A 71 -5.09 -10.61 -3.13
C PRO A 71 -4.88 -11.84 -2.22
N PRO A 72 -4.01 -11.73 -1.21
CA PRO A 72 -3.87 -12.76 -0.19
C PRO A 72 -5.22 -13.11 0.45
N LYS A 73 -5.41 -14.37 0.82
CA LYS A 73 -6.62 -14.80 1.57
C LYS A 73 -6.51 -14.41 3.04
N ASP A 74 -5.31 -14.50 3.58
CA ASP A 74 -5.01 -14.15 4.96
C ASP A 74 -5.16 -12.63 5.20
N THR A 75 -5.78 -12.25 6.32
CA THR A 75 -6.07 -10.85 6.65
C THR A 75 -4.80 -10.05 6.94
N LEU A 76 -3.85 -10.65 7.66
CA LEU A 76 -2.58 -10.01 8.01
C LEU A 76 -1.74 -9.76 6.75
N GLU A 77 -1.66 -10.73 5.84
CA GLU A 77 -0.95 -10.57 4.57
C GLU A 77 -1.63 -9.55 3.65
N ARG A 78 -2.96 -9.42 3.68
CA ARG A 78 -3.67 -8.32 2.98
C ARG A 78 -3.30 -6.96 3.55
N MET A 79 -3.23 -6.81 4.88
CA MET A 79 -2.79 -5.56 5.52
C MET A 79 -1.36 -5.19 5.12
N LYS A 80 -0.42 -6.15 5.16
CA LYS A 80 0.96 -5.93 4.71
C LYS A 80 1.03 -5.54 3.23
N MET A 81 0.24 -6.18 2.38
CA MET A 81 0.12 -5.82 0.96
C MET A 81 -0.33 -4.37 0.77
N MET A 82 -1.40 -3.94 1.46
CA MET A 82 -1.88 -2.55 1.40
C MET A 82 -0.79 -1.59 1.87
N ILE A 83 -0.14 -1.87 3.00
CA ILE A 83 0.95 -1.05 3.56
C ILE A 83 2.10 -0.86 2.56
N ASN A 84 2.55 -1.95 1.94
CA ASN A 84 3.64 -1.89 0.96
C ASN A 84 3.26 -1.07 -0.27
N TYR A 85 2.04 -1.25 -0.76
CA TYR A 85 1.56 -0.52 -1.92
C TYR A 85 1.46 0.98 -1.61
N TYR A 86 0.86 1.33 -0.48
CA TYR A 86 0.81 2.70 0.01
C TYR A 86 2.20 3.32 0.18
N ASP A 87 3.18 2.60 0.77
CA ASP A 87 4.53 3.14 0.93
C ASP A 87 5.24 3.42 -0.41
N THR A 88 4.87 2.67 -1.46
CA THR A 88 5.48 2.76 -2.79
C THR A 88 4.81 3.81 -3.67
N ALA A 89 3.48 3.84 -3.72
CA ALA A 89 2.69 4.61 -4.68
C ALA A 89 1.78 5.66 -4.03
N GLY A 90 1.55 5.59 -2.72
CA GLY A 90 0.65 6.48 -2.01
C GLY A 90 1.25 7.84 -1.66
N VAL A 91 0.37 8.78 -1.33
CA VAL A 91 0.76 10.13 -0.89
C VAL A 91 1.20 10.07 0.56
N SER A 92 2.43 10.52 0.84
CA SER A 92 2.95 10.50 2.21
C SER A 92 2.26 11.55 3.10
N LEU A 93 2.20 11.30 4.41
CA LEU A 93 1.70 12.27 5.39
C LEU A 93 2.44 13.62 5.30
N ALA A 94 3.75 13.61 5.06
CA ALA A 94 4.54 14.84 4.94
C ALA A 94 4.14 15.65 3.69
N ASP A 95 3.89 14.98 2.57
CA ASP A 95 3.45 15.62 1.32
C ASP A 95 2.03 16.17 1.46
N LEU A 96 1.12 15.41 2.10
CA LEU A 96 -0.23 15.89 2.43
C LEU A 96 -0.20 17.15 3.30
N LYS A 97 0.62 17.15 4.36
CA LYS A 97 0.80 18.32 5.23
C LYS A 97 1.33 19.54 4.47
N LYS A 98 2.20 19.33 3.49
CA LYS A 98 2.76 20.39 2.65
C LYS A 98 1.71 20.98 1.70
N GLN A 99 0.79 20.17 1.18
CA GLN A 99 -0.33 20.63 0.35
C GLN A 99 -1.31 21.47 1.20
N GLY A 100 -1.60 21.02 2.42
CA GLY A 100 -2.27 21.81 3.47
C GLY A 100 -3.78 22.04 3.27
N ASP A 101 -4.32 21.64 2.13
CA ASP A 101 -5.72 21.81 1.75
C ASP A 101 -6.55 20.53 1.94
N ILE A 102 -5.93 19.34 1.90
CA ILE A 102 -6.57 18.04 2.13
C ILE A 102 -6.70 17.78 3.63
N THR A 103 -7.85 17.25 4.06
CA THR A 103 -8.10 16.81 5.45
C THR A 103 -8.22 15.29 5.58
N TYR A 104 -8.54 14.60 4.47
CA TYR A 104 -8.61 13.15 4.39
C TYR A 104 -7.95 12.63 3.12
N TYR A 105 -7.13 11.60 3.27
CA TYR A 105 -6.63 10.80 2.17
C TYR A 105 -7.11 9.37 2.33
N PHE A 106 -7.73 8.81 1.29
CA PHE A 106 -8.17 7.43 1.23
C PHE A 106 -7.58 6.74 0.01
N MET A 107 -6.86 5.65 0.24
CA MET A 107 -6.45 4.71 -0.80
C MET A 107 -7.23 3.42 -0.60
N GLY A 108 -8.25 3.22 -1.42
CA GLY A 108 -9.11 2.04 -1.37
C GLY A 108 -8.57 0.89 -2.20
N PHE A 109 -8.82 -0.33 -1.71
CA PHE A 109 -8.40 -1.57 -2.33
C PHE A 109 -9.60 -2.46 -2.57
N SER A 110 -9.77 -2.85 -3.84
CA SER A 110 -10.82 -3.78 -4.26
C SER A 110 -10.24 -4.90 -5.12
N LYS A 111 -10.86 -6.07 -5.08
CA LYS A 111 -10.53 -7.19 -5.97
C LYS A 111 -10.76 -6.78 -7.42
N ASN A 112 -9.80 -7.13 -8.27
CA ASN A 112 -9.89 -6.91 -9.70
C ASN A 112 -10.84 -7.95 -10.35
N THR A 113 -12.13 -7.62 -10.40
CA THR A 113 -13.20 -8.46 -10.96
C THR A 113 -13.85 -7.77 -12.16
N CYS A 114 -14.68 -8.49 -12.92
CA CYS A 114 -15.44 -7.88 -14.01
C CYS A 114 -16.35 -6.73 -13.50
N ALA A 115 -16.99 -6.91 -12.35
CA ALA A 115 -17.88 -5.90 -11.77
C ALA A 115 -17.11 -4.65 -11.33
N THR A 116 -16.01 -4.81 -10.59
CA THR A 116 -15.21 -3.66 -10.12
C THR A 116 -14.53 -2.91 -11.28
N ARG A 117 -14.11 -3.60 -12.35
CA ARG A 117 -13.64 -2.94 -13.57
C ARG A 117 -14.72 -2.07 -14.22
N LYS A 118 -15.94 -2.59 -14.36
CA LYS A 118 -17.06 -1.82 -14.94
C LYS A 118 -17.39 -0.58 -14.10
N VAL A 119 -17.34 -0.69 -12.77
CA VAL A 119 -17.60 0.44 -11.87
C VAL A 119 -16.46 1.46 -11.92
N HIS A 120 -15.20 1.05 -11.72
CA HIS A 120 -14.11 2.01 -11.49
C HIS A 120 -13.37 2.44 -12.75
N LEU A 121 -13.23 1.55 -13.75
CA LEU A 121 -12.55 1.87 -15.02
C LEU A 121 -13.51 2.38 -16.09
N GLU A 122 -14.66 1.71 -16.24
CA GLU A 122 -15.65 2.07 -17.26
C GLU A 122 -16.70 3.09 -16.75
N LYS A 123 -16.67 3.41 -15.45
CA LYS A 123 -17.58 4.36 -14.79
C LYS A 123 -19.07 4.04 -15.00
N GLN A 124 -19.42 2.75 -15.13
CA GLN A 124 -20.80 2.28 -15.26
C GLN A 124 -21.53 2.35 -13.91
N ARG A 125 -22.54 3.22 -13.79
CA ARG A 125 -23.25 3.48 -12.53
C ARG A 125 -24.35 2.47 -12.17
N ASN A 126 -24.76 1.62 -13.11
CA ASN A 126 -25.81 0.61 -12.94
C ASN A 126 -25.27 -0.76 -12.50
N VAL A 127 -23.96 -0.91 -12.35
CA VAL A 127 -23.33 -2.14 -11.88
C VAL A 127 -23.15 -2.05 -10.38
N GLU A 128 -23.72 -3.01 -9.66
CA GLU A 128 -23.53 -3.14 -8.22
C GLU A 128 -22.40 -4.14 -7.93
N CYS A 129 -21.52 -3.79 -6.98
CA CYS A 129 -20.51 -4.69 -6.46
C CYS A 129 -20.89 -5.16 -5.07
N ASN A 130 -20.86 -6.47 -4.84
CA ASN A 130 -20.97 -7.02 -3.50
C ASN A 130 -19.70 -6.66 -2.71
N SER A 131 -19.78 -5.63 -1.86
CA SER A 131 -18.63 -5.15 -1.09
C SER A 131 -18.03 -6.23 -0.19
N ASN A 132 -18.82 -7.20 0.30
CA ASN A 132 -18.26 -8.32 1.09
C ASN A 132 -17.34 -9.23 0.27
N GLU A 133 -17.63 -9.35 -1.03
CA GLU A 133 -16.82 -10.15 -1.93
C GLU A 133 -15.68 -9.36 -2.54
N THR A 134 -15.91 -8.10 -2.90
CA THR A 134 -14.98 -7.32 -3.73
C THR A 134 -14.10 -6.38 -2.94
N TYR A 135 -14.58 -5.75 -1.87
CA TYR A 135 -13.81 -4.76 -1.14
C TYR A 135 -12.81 -5.45 -0.20
N ILE A 136 -11.57 -4.93 -0.14
CA ILE A 136 -10.48 -5.48 0.65
C ILE A 136 -10.27 -4.63 1.90
N GLY A 137 -10.20 -3.31 1.73
CA GLY A 137 -9.88 -2.35 2.78
C GLY A 137 -9.39 -1.03 2.20
N ASP A 138 -9.09 -0.07 3.06
CA ASP A 138 -8.48 1.21 2.72
C ASP A 138 -7.27 1.49 3.61
N ILE A 139 -6.31 2.25 3.08
CA ILE A 139 -5.38 3.01 3.92
C ILE A 139 -5.84 4.45 3.99
N CYS A 140 -5.94 4.98 5.22
CA CYS A 140 -6.48 6.29 5.50
C CYS A 140 -5.44 7.14 6.21
N ILE A 141 -5.30 8.40 5.78
CA ILE A 141 -4.57 9.43 6.51
C ILE A 141 -5.57 10.52 6.85
N VAL A 142 -5.77 10.74 8.14
CA VAL A 142 -6.89 11.53 8.65
C VAL A 142 -6.37 12.62 9.56
N ARG A 143 -6.74 13.86 9.27
CA ARG A 143 -6.62 14.99 10.19
C ARG A 143 -7.67 14.86 11.28
N MET A 144 -7.26 14.98 12.54
CA MET A 144 -8.17 14.74 13.67
C MET A 144 -9.00 15.99 13.97
N GLU A 145 -10.31 15.84 14.06
CA GLU A 145 -11.22 16.95 14.39
C GLU A 145 -10.93 17.54 15.78
N GLU A 146 -10.69 16.67 16.76
CA GLU A 146 -10.39 17.05 18.15
C GLU A 146 -9.00 17.70 18.32
N SER A 147 -8.11 17.51 17.35
CA SER A 147 -6.74 18.04 17.39
C SER A 147 -6.29 18.35 15.96
N PRO A 148 -6.70 19.49 15.39
CA PRO A 148 -6.51 19.79 13.97
C PRO A 148 -5.05 19.96 13.53
N ASP A 149 -4.10 19.98 14.44
CA ASP A 149 -2.66 19.95 14.18
C ASP A 149 -2.10 18.51 14.07
N LYS A 150 -2.90 17.51 14.46
CA LYS A 150 -2.53 16.11 14.57
C LYS A 150 -3.20 15.24 13.52
N TRP A 151 -2.48 14.19 13.14
CA TRP A 151 -2.88 13.25 12.11
C TRP A 151 -2.78 11.80 12.61
N LYS A 152 -3.62 10.93 12.05
CA LYS A 152 -3.50 9.47 12.18
C LYS A 152 -3.36 8.82 10.82
N ILE A 153 -2.69 7.67 10.81
CA ILE A 153 -2.67 6.74 9.69
C ILE A 153 -3.28 5.44 10.18
N GLY A 154 -4.23 4.90 9.43
CA GLY A 154 -4.91 3.67 9.76
C GLY A 154 -5.26 2.83 8.54
N ILE A 155 -5.63 1.59 8.81
CA ILE A 155 -6.20 0.65 7.86
C ILE A 155 -7.66 0.45 8.23
N LEU A 156 -8.55 0.62 7.26
CA LEU A 156 -9.87 0.04 7.30
C LEU A 156 -9.78 -1.31 6.59
N TYR A 157 -10.22 -2.40 7.21
CA TYR A 157 -10.19 -3.70 6.55
C TYR A 157 -11.53 -4.40 6.61
N ASN A 158 -11.83 -5.13 5.54
CA ASN A 158 -13.09 -5.84 5.39
C ASN A 158 -13.05 -7.23 6.05
N LEU A 159 -13.88 -7.42 7.07
CA LEU A 159 -14.14 -8.70 7.73
C LEU A 159 -15.11 -9.59 6.94
N GLY A 160 -15.80 -9.07 5.91
CA GLY A 160 -16.79 -9.80 5.10
C GLY A 160 -16.26 -11.03 4.35
N THR A 161 -14.93 -11.23 4.34
CA THR A 161 -14.27 -12.42 3.80
C THR A 161 -13.96 -13.50 4.85
N GLU A 162 -14.22 -13.23 6.13
CA GLU A 162 -14.04 -14.20 7.22
C GLU A 162 -15.18 -15.22 7.24
N PRO A 163 -14.90 -16.50 7.57
CA PRO A 163 -15.86 -17.60 7.45
C PRO A 163 -17.16 -17.39 8.27
N ASP A 164 -17.15 -16.53 9.29
CA ASP A 164 -18.30 -16.28 10.20
C ASP A 164 -18.95 -14.89 9.99
N ALA A 165 -18.66 -14.20 8.90
CA ALA A 165 -19.20 -12.86 8.66
C ALA A 165 -20.66 -12.90 8.18
N ASP A 166 -21.59 -12.33 8.95
CA ASP A 166 -22.96 -12.05 8.48
C ASP A 166 -22.95 -11.18 7.20
N TYR A 167 -23.68 -11.62 6.17
CA TYR A 167 -23.72 -11.06 4.81
C TYR A 167 -24.53 -9.74 4.70
N ILE A 168 -24.28 -8.75 5.57
CA ILE A 168 -24.93 -7.42 5.50
C ILE A 168 -23.88 -6.32 5.50
N GLY A 169 -23.49 -5.87 4.30
CA GLY A 169 -22.52 -4.78 4.09
C GLY A 169 -21.08 -5.11 4.51
N PRO A 170 -20.08 -4.29 4.12
CA PRO A 170 -18.70 -4.51 4.56
C PRO A 170 -18.62 -4.35 6.07
N LYS A 171 -18.26 -5.43 6.77
CA LYS A 171 -17.91 -5.36 8.20
C LYS A 171 -16.51 -4.77 8.29
N ILE A 172 -16.42 -3.45 8.50
CA ILE A 172 -15.14 -2.73 8.54
C ILE A 172 -14.62 -2.67 9.97
N LYS A 173 -13.33 -2.94 10.15
CA LYS A 173 -12.62 -2.63 11.39
C LYS A 173 -11.46 -1.67 11.12
N GLU A 174 -11.31 -0.68 12.00
CA GLU A 174 -10.19 0.27 11.96
C GLU A 174 -9.01 -0.30 12.73
N TYR A 175 -7.82 -0.14 12.15
CA TYR A 175 -6.55 -0.55 12.71
C TYR A 175 -5.56 0.62 12.61
N ILE A 176 -5.08 1.16 13.74
CA ILE A 176 -4.22 2.36 13.74
C ILE A 176 -2.77 1.96 13.56
N LEU A 177 -2.09 2.59 12.59
CA LEU A 177 -0.66 2.39 12.31
C LEU A 177 0.22 3.48 12.94
N TYR A 178 -0.34 4.68 13.10
CA TYR A 178 0.36 5.86 13.59
C TYR A 178 -0.64 6.89 14.12
N ASP A 179 -0.34 7.52 15.26
CA ASP A 179 -1.15 8.58 15.87
C ASP A 179 -0.23 9.69 16.43
N GLU A 180 -0.34 10.92 15.91
CA GLU A 180 0.50 12.04 16.34
C GLU A 180 0.15 12.63 17.71
N ARG A 181 -0.98 12.22 18.31
CA ARG A 181 -1.34 12.59 19.69
C ARG A 181 -0.57 11.76 20.71
N ASP A 182 -0.16 10.56 20.33
CA ASP A 182 0.57 9.65 21.19
C ASP A 182 2.05 9.60 20.80
N SER A 183 2.87 10.40 21.51
CA SER A 183 4.31 10.49 21.27
C SER A 183 5.04 9.16 21.39
N ASP A 184 4.49 8.22 22.16
CA ASP A 184 5.07 6.89 22.41
C ASP A 184 4.23 5.76 21.78
N PHE A 185 3.38 6.09 20.79
CA PHE A 185 2.48 5.14 20.13
C PHE A 185 3.19 3.84 19.75
N TYR A 186 4.31 3.95 19.03
CA TYR A 186 5.06 2.78 18.60
C TYR A 186 5.54 1.92 19.77
N GLU A 187 6.09 2.51 20.83
CA GLU A 187 6.63 1.73 21.96
C GLU A 187 5.54 0.98 22.73
N LYS A 188 4.32 1.53 22.78
CA LYS A 188 3.14 0.88 23.38
C LYS A 188 2.59 -0.26 22.52
N HIS A 189 2.79 -0.20 21.21
CA HIS A 189 2.18 -1.11 20.23
C HIS A 189 3.19 -1.94 19.43
N LYS A 190 4.48 -1.92 19.79
CA LYS A 190 5.56 -2.61 19.05
C LYS A 190 5.44 -4.13 19.02
N ASP A 191 4.69 -4.71 19.95
CA ASP A 191 4.42 -6.15 19.98
C ASP A 191 3.31 -6.55 18.99
N ASP A 192 2.55 -5.57 18.47
CA ASP A 192 1.64 -5.82 17.37
C ASP A 192 2.39 -5.93 16.04
N GLU A 193 2.11 -7.02 15.31
CA GLU A 193 2.80 -7.32 14.07
C GLU A 193 2.63 -6.26 12.98
N ILE A 194 1.44 -5.69 12.82
CA ILE A 194 1.14 -4.72 11.76
C ILE A 194 1.74 -3.36 12.08
N VAL A 195 1.65 -2.90 13.33
CA VAL A 195 2.33 -1.66 13.77
C VAL A 195 3.84 -1.79 13.62
N ARG A 196 4.40 -2.92 14.07
CA ARG A 196 5.83 -3.21 13.92
C ARG A 196 6.25 -3.24 12.45
N TYR A 197 5.48 -3.92 11.61
CA TYR A 197 5.75 -4.01 10.17
C TYR A 197 5.78 -2.64 9.50
N TYR A 198 4.75 -1.81 9.74
CA TYR A 198 4.68 -0.45 9.21
C TYR A 198 5.88 0.39 9.66
N HIS A 199 6.21 0.35 10.95
CA HIS A 199 7.32 1.13 11.49
C HIS A 199 8.69 0.69 10.94
N GLU A 200 8.95 -0.61 10.82
CA GLU A 200 10.19 -1.13 10.22
C GLU A 200 10.33 -0.69 8.75
N LEU A 201 9.22 -0.70 7.99
CA LEU A 201 9.21 -0.23 6.60
C LEU A 201 9.58 1.26 6.52
N GLN A 202 8.97 2.10 7.36
CA GLN A 202 9.28 3.52 7.43
C GLN A 202 10.74 3.79 7.84
N LYS A 203 11.32 2.99 8.74
CA LYS A 203 12.74 3.08 9.10
C LYS A 203 13.67 2.80 7.92
N ARG A 204 13.41 1.73 7.15
CA ARG A 204 14.25 1.37 5.98
C ARG A 204 14.33 2.50 4.95
N LYS A 205 13.21 3.18 4.69
CA LYS A 205 13.12 4.31 3.76
C LYS A 205 13.91 5.54 4.20
N ARG A 206 14.08 5.75 5.51
CA ARG A 206 14.92 6.83 6.03
C ARG A 206 16.39 6.55 5.74
N TYR A 207 16.85 5.32 5.95
CA TYR A 207 18.24 4.95 5.70
C TYR A 207 18.62 5.07 4.22
N THR A 208 17.76 4.65 3.29
CA THR A 208 18.04 4.71 1.84
C THR A 208 17.98 6.12 1.23
N LYS A 209 17.44 7.13 1.94
CA LYS A 209 17.46 8.54 1.50
C LYS A 209 18.71 9.31 1.94
N THR A 210 19.56 8.71 2.76
CA THR A 210 20.77 9.34 3.36
C THR A 210 22.09 8.92 2.71
N GLU A 211 22.04 8.09 1.66
CA GLU A 211 23.19 7.74 0.80
C GLU A 211 23.09 8.44 -0.56
#